data_AF-A0AA36M559-F1
#
_entry.id   AF-A0AA36M559-F1
#
_cell.length_a   1.000
_cell.length_b   1.000
_cell.length_c   1.000
_cell.angle_alpha   90.00
_cell.angle_beta   90.00
_cell.angle_gamma   90.00
#
_symmetry.space_group_name_H-M   'P 1'
#
loop_
_entity.id
_entity.type
_entity.pdbx_description
1 polymer ?
#
loop_
_entity_poly.entity_id
_entity_poly.type
_entity_poly.pdbx_seq_one_letter_code
_entity_poly.pdbx_strand_id
1 'polypeptide(L)'
;MLGRRLVQFLFRFLSVPRSNSSGKPGSVQALDLWEFYGGETSEAPKFQLRKADGRRLTGAEFFDVVKEAVAKEQGEEFVVPTAAFEALLSEYDAIMKEDSEYKDKYQRSLAETENVRHRGFKLVEEAKVFAIQSFCKDLLEVADVLDIAVDSVKPEQLKAADKTLSDLHQGIVMTRTVLLKTFAKHGLVPVNPMGEKFDPNVHEAVFQVPAGPDVKAKPGHIMHVIN
;
A
#
# COMPACT_ATOMS: atom_id res chain seq x y z
N MET A 1 -27.79 18.16 19.17
CA MET A 1 -28.11 19.56 19.57
C MET A 1 -27.91 20.60 18.47
N LEU A 2 -27.26 20.29 17.32
CA LEU A 2 -27.14 21.24 16.19
C LEU A 2 -28.45 21.45 15.38
N GLY A 3 -29.29 20.41 15.21
CA GLY A 3 -30.50 20.52 14.39
C GLY A 3 -31.56 21.51 14.91
N ARG A 4 -31.68 21.65 16.23
CA ARG A 4 -32.60 22.62 16.85
C ARG A 4 -32.15 24.08 16.65
N ARG A 5 -30.83 24.30 16.56
CA ARG A 5 -30.24 25.63 16.34
C ARG A 5 -30.39 26.07 14.88
N LEU A 6 -30.33 25.15 13.93
CA LEU A 6 -30.54 25.47 12.51
C LEU A 6 -31.99 25.87 12.21
N VAL A 7 -32.95 25.15 12.79
CA VAL A 7 -34.38 25.44 12.67
C VAL A 7 -34.73 26.80 13.30
N GLN A 8 -34.15 27.13 14.46
CA GLN A 8 -34.29 28.47 15.06
C GLN A 8 -33.61 29.58 14.26
N PHE A 9 -32.50 29.30 13.56
CA PHE A 9 -31.80 30.28 12.75
C PHE A 9 -32.59 30.63 11.47
N LEU A 10 -33.18 29.63 10.82
CA LEU A 10 -34.07 29.82 9.67
C LEU A 10 -35.36 30.56 10.05
N PHE A 11 -35.97 30.23 11.19
CA PHE A 11 -37.17 30.93 11.67
C PHE A 11 -36.93 32.42 11.96
N ARG A 12 -35.73 32.77 12.43
CA ARG A 12 -35.38 34.16 12.79
C ARG A 12 -34.97 35.01 11.58
N PHE A 13 -34.52 34.40 10.48
CA PHE A 13 -34.11 35.11 9.27
C PHE A 13 -35.28 35.41 8.33
N LEU A 14 -36.37 34.63 8.42
CA LEU A 14 -37.55 34.76 7.55
C LEU A 14 -38.65 35.68 8.12
N SER A 15 -38.58 36.12 9.38
CA SER A 15 -39.59 37.00 10.00
C SER A 15 -39.21 38.49 10.02
N VAL A 16 -38.86 39.07 8.87
CA VAL A 16 -38.81 40.53 8.71
C VAL A 16 -40.11 41.01 8.04
N PRO A 17 -40.98 41.75 8.73
CA PRO A 17 -42.23 42.22 8.12
C PRO A 17 -41.94 43.46 7.27
N ARG A 18 -42.05 43.32 5.94
CA ARG A 18 -42.11 44.48 5.03
C ARG A 18 -43.57 44.85 4.77
N SER A 19 -43.92 46.02 5.28
CA SER A 19 -45.12 46.80 5.02
C SER A 19 -45.49 46.90 3.53
N ASN A 20 -46.71 46.47 3.23
CA ASN A 20 -47.69 46.92 2.23
C ASN A 20 -47.19 47.89 1.13
N SER A 21 -47.27 47.48 -0.14
CA SER A 21 -47.93 48.26 -1.20
C SER A 21 -48.21 47.41 -2.45
N SER A 22 -49.48 47.42 -2.85
CA SER A 22 -50.04 47.22 -4.18
C SER A 22 -49.20 46.55 -5.28
N GLY A 23 -49.62 45.35 -5.67
CA GLY A 23 -49.28 44.74 -6.96
C GLY A 23 -49.51 43.24 -6.93
N LYS A 24 -50.68 42.77 -7.39
CA LYS A 24 -50.93 41.33 -7.56
C LYS A 24 -50.03 40.78 -8.67
N PRO A 25 -49.26 39.71 -8.43
CA PRO A 25 -49.21 38.59 -9.36
C PRO A 25 -49.81 37.36 -8.67
N GLY A 26 -50.53 36.54 -9.44
CA GLY A 26 -51.46 35.52 -8.95
C GLY A 26 -50.93 34.66 -7.80
N SER A 27 -51.57 34.78 -6.63
CA SER A 27 -51.53 33.77 -5.59
C SER A 27 -52.32 32.56 -6.09
N VAL A 28 -51.61 31.49 -6.45
CA VAL A 28 -52.20 30.21 -6.86
C VAL A 28 -52.38 29.39 -5.59
N GLN A 29 -53.61 28.92 -5.31
CA GLN A 29 -53.92 28.18 -4.09
C GLN A 29 -53.16 26.83 -4.10
N ALA A 30 -52.83 26.28 -2.93
CA ALA A 30 -52.11 25.01 -2.81
C ALA A 30 -52.80 23.82 -3.54
N LEU A 31 -54.12 23.91 -3.78
CA LEU A 31 -54.86 22.96 -4.60
C LEU A 31 -54.59 23.11 -6.11
N ASP A 32 -54.45 24.33 -6.61
CA ASP A 32 -54.22 24.62 -8.03
C ASP A 32 -52.80 24.18 -8.48
N LEU A 33 -51.84 24.17 -7.54
CA LEU A 33 -50.48 23.64 -7.74
C LEU A 33 -50.45 22.10 -7.84
N TRP A 34 -51.43 21.41 -7.26
CA TRP A 34 -51.56 19.95 -7.33
C TRP A 34 -52.18 19.50 -8.66
N GLU A 35 -53.05 20.29 -9.27
CA GLU A 35 -53.55 20.04 -10.64
C GLU A 35 -52.51 20.39 -11.72
N PHE A 36 -51.66 21.41 -11.50
CA PHE A 36 -50.63 21.81 -12.47
C PHE A 36 -49.41 20.87 -12.50
N TYR A 37 -49.01 20.31 -11.35
CA TYR A 37 -47.90 19.33 -11.23
C TYR A 37 -48.35 17.87 -11.03
N GLY A 38 -49.67 17.63 -10.95
CA GLY A 38 -50.25 16.27 -10.93
C GLY A 38 -50.18 15.55 -12.29
N GLY A 39 -49.72 16.25 -13.33
CA GLY A 39 -49.29 15.64 -14.58
C GLY A 39 -47.91 15.01 -14.42
N GLU A 40 -47.89 13.67 -14.37
CA GLU A 40 -46.76 12.76 -14.63
C GLU A 40 -45.42 13.43 -15.01
N THR A 41 -44.65 13.88 -14.02
CA THR A 41 -43.21 14.05 -14.18
C THR A 41 -42.51 13.22 -13.11
N SER A 42 -41.96 12.09 -13.55
CA SER A 42 -41.55 10.97 -12.71
C SER A 42 -40.20 11.14 -11.99
N GLU A 43 -39.80 12.35 -11.61
CA GLU A 43 -38.53 12.51 -10.87
C GLU A 43 -38.68 13.43 -9.67
N ALA A 44 -38.88 12.80 -8.51
CA ALA A 44 -38.80 13.46 -7.21
C ALA A 44 -37.42 14.11 -7.00
N PRO A 45 -37.32 15.28 -6.33
CA PRO A 45 -36.05 15.94 -6.08
C PRO A 45 -35.14 15.07 -5.19
N LYS A 46 -33.98 14.69 -5.74
CA LYS A 46 -33.00 13.73 -5.20
C LYS A 46 -32.01 14.39 -4.24
N PHE A 47 -32.41 14.74 -3.03
CA PHE A 47 -31.46 15.10 -1.97
C PHE A 47 -31.77 14.36 -0.68
N GLN A 48 -30.74 14.15 0.14
CA GLN A 48 -30.81 13.29 1.32
C GLN A 48 -30.25 13.98 2.56
N LEU A 49 -31.10 14.33 3.52
CA LEU A 49 -30.64 14.92 4.79
C LEU A 49 -30.44 13.81 5.84
N ARG A 50 -29.29 13.84 6.51
CA ARG A 50 -28.90 12.84 7.52
C ARG A 50 -29.44 13.23 8.90
N LYS A 51 -30.29 12.38 9.49
CA LYS A 51 -30.78 12.58 10.88
C LYS A 51 -29.72 12.12 11.91
N ALA A 52 -29.90 12.53 13.16
CA ALA A 52 -29.01 12.19 14.29
C ALA A 52 -28.88 10.67 14.57
N ASP A 53 -29.83 9.86 14.08
CA ASP A 53 -29.82 8.38 14.18
C ASP A 53 -29.13 7.68 13.00
N GLY A 54 -28.43 8.42 12.13
CA GLY A 54 -27.65 7.85 11.02
C GLY A 54 -28.46 7.41 9.79
N ARG A 55 -29.79 7.38 9.87
CA ARG A 55 -30.69 7.12 8.73
C ARG A 55 -30.75 8.33 7.78
N ARG A 56 -30.78 8.04 6.47
CA ARG A 56 -30.87 9.02 5.38
C ARG A 56 -32.34 9.20 5.00
N LEU A 57 -32.84 10.43 5.07
CA LEU A 57 -34.20 10.76 4.64
C LEU A 57 -34.15 11.21 3.18
N THR A 58 -35.07 10.71 2.37
CA THR A 58 -35.32 11.25 1.02
C THR A 58 -35.98 12.63 1.11
N GLY A 59 -35.92 13.42 0.03
CA GLY A 59 -36.54 14.74 -0.02
C GLY A 59 -38.02 14.73 0.39
N ALA A 60 -38.77 13.71 -0.05
CA ALA A 60 -40.18 13.51 0.34
C ALA A 60 -40.35 13.29 1.85
N GLU A 61 -39.57 12.38 2.45
CA GLU A 61 -39.62 12.11 3.90
C GLU A 61 -39.15 13.29 4.73
N PHE A 62 -38.25 14.13 4.21
CA PHE A 62 -37.87 15.39 4.86
C PHE A 62 -39.04 16.38 4.88
N PHE A 63 -39.75 16.53 3.77
CA PHE A 63 -40.93 17.39 3.70
C PHE A 63 -42.05 16.92 4.63
N ASP A 64 -42.24 15.60 4.79
CA ASP A 64 -43.23 15.07 5.72
C ASP A 64 -42.85 15.37 7.18
N VAL A 65 -41.57 15.24 7.55
CA VAL A 65 -41.08 15.60 8.89
C VAL A 65 -41.20 17.11 9.16
N VAL A 66 -40.99 17.95 8.15
CA VAL A 66 -41.16 19.41 8.26
C VAL A 66 -42.65 19.76 8.39
N LYS A 67 -43.54 19.13 7.61
CA LYS A 67 -44.99 19.30 7.72
C LYS A 67 -45.52 18.87 9.09
N GLU A 68 -45.07 17.74 9.62
CA GLU A 68 -45.44 17.27 10.96
C GLU A 68 -44.95 18.20 12.08
N ALA A 69 -43.79 18.84 11.91
CA ALA A 69 -43.26 19.80 12.87
C ALA A 69 -44.02 21.13 12.83
N VAL A 70 -44.41 21.59 11.64
CA VAL A 70 -45.17 22.84 11.42
C VAL A 70 -46.63 22.69 11.82
N ALA A 71 -47.26 21.53 11.63
CA ALA A 71 -48.65 21.28 12.03
C ALA A 71 -48.90 21.37 13.56
N LYS A 72 -47.83 21.38 14.37
CA LYS A 72 -47.93 21.57 15.83
C LYS A 72 -47.96 23.04 16.27
N GLU A 73 -47.64 23.98 15.40
CA GLU A 73 -47.72 25.42 15.67
C GLU A 73 -48.74 26.04 14.71
N GLN A 74 -49.83 26.59 15.26
CA GLN A 74 -51.05 26.95 14.55
C GLN A 74 -50.85 27.89 13.35
N GLY A 75 -51.45 27.53 12.21
CA GLY A 75 -52.37 28.44 11.51
C GLY A 75 -51.87 29.34 10.37
N GLU A 76 -50.61 29.29 9.95
CA GLU A 76 -50.17 29.97 8.73
C GLU A 76 -49.57 28.99 7.72
N GLU A 77 -50.03 29.11 6.47
CA GLU A 77 -49.61 28.30 5.32
C GLU A 77 -48.11 28.49 5.10
N PHE A 78 -47.31 27.56 5.63
CA PHE A 78 -45.86 27.58 5.52
C PHE A 78 -45.44 27.28 4.08
N VAL A 79 -45.32 28.34 3.29
CA VAL A 79 -44.78 28.29 1.93
C VAL A 79 -43.27 28.30 2.02
N VAL A 80 -42.63 27.14 1.81
CA VAL A 80 -41.18 27.08 1.60
C VAL A 80 -40.87 27.84 0.32
N PRO A 81 -40.04 28.90 0.35
CA PRO A 81 -39.60 29.54 -0.89
C PRO A 81 -38.79 28.53 -1.71
N THR A 82 -39.37 28.02 -2.79
CA THR A 82 -38.79 26.99 -3.66
C THR A 82 -37.39 27.36 -4.14
N ALA A 83 -37.18 28.62 -4.52
CA ALA A 83 -35.88 29.14 -4.94
C ALA A 83 -34.80 29.08 -3.84
N ALA A 84 -35.15 29.32 -2.57
CA ALA A 84 -34.20 29.22 -1.45
C ALA A 84 -33.86 27.76 -1.14
N PHE A 85 -34.82 26.86 -1.35
CA PHE A 85 -34.62 25.43 -1.18
C PHE A 85 -33.70 24.85 -2.26
N GLU A 86 -33.96 25.16 -3.53
CA GLU A 86 -33.13 24.75 -4.66
C GLU A 86 -31.68 25.24 -4.54
N ALA A 87 -31.46 26.47 -4.06
CA ALA A 87 -30.12 26.98 -3.77
C ALA A 87 -29.39 26.11 -2.73
N LEU A 88 -30.09 25.77 -1.63
CA LEU A 88 -29.55 24.94 -0.54
C LEU A 88 -29.22 23.51 -1.00
N LEU A 89 -30.02 22.97 -1.93
CA LEU A 89 -29.76 21.68 -2.55
C LEU A 89 -28.51 21.68 -3.41
N SER A 90 -28.31 22.75 -4.19
CA SER A 90 -27.10 22.87 -5.02
C SER A 90 -25.83 22.95 -4.16
N GLU A 91 -25.87 23.68 -3.04
CA GLU A 91 -24.77 23.77 -2.09
C GLU A 91 -24.52 22.43 -1.39
N TYR A 92 -25.58 21.72 -1.01
CA TYR A 92 -25.48 20.39 -0.41
C TYR A 92 -24.81 19.39 -1.37
N ASP A 93 -25.24 19.36 -2.63
CA ASP A 93 -24.66 18.47 -3.63
C ASP A 93 -23.20 18.82 -3.94
N ALA A 94 -22.84 20.11 -3.94
CA ALA A 94 -21.45 20.55 -4.08
C ALA A 94 -20.58 20.06 -2.91
N ILE A 95 -21.03 20.26 -1.67
CA ILE A 95 -20.30 19.81 -0.47
C ILE A 95 -20.16 18.28 -0.43
N MET A 96 -21.21 17.54 -0.83
CA MET A 96 -21.16 16.08 -0.87
C MET A 96 -20.18 15.56 -1.93
N LYS A 97 -20.06 16.24 -3.08
CA LYS A 97 -19.04 15.94 -4.09
C LYS A 97 -17.65 16.19 -3.52
N GLU A 98 -17.42 17.36 -2.92
CA GLU A 98 -16.14 17.69 -2.29
C GLU A 98 -15.75 16.68 -1.20
N ASP A 99 -16.67 16.31 -0.31
CA ASP A 99 -16.42 15.31 0.74
C ASP A 99 -16.06 13.93 0.14
N SER A 100 -16.73 13.54 -0.95
CA SER A 100 -16.39 12.29 -1.65
C SER A 100 -14.99 12.34 -2.28
N GLU A 101 -14.60 13.47 -2.88
CA GLU A 101 -13.28 13.67 -3.46
C GLU A 101 -12.19 13.69 -2.39
N TYR A 102 -12.42 14.36 -1.25
CA TYR A 102 -11.47 14.38 -0.15
C TYR A 102 -11.30 13.00 0.48
N LYS A 103 -12.37 12.21 0.59
CA LYS A 103 -12.29 10.83 1.07
C LYS A 103 -11.48 9.95 0.14
N ASP A 104 -11.68 10.05 -1.18
CA ASP A 104 -10.87 9.31 -2.17
C ASP A 104 -9.39 9.71 -2.10
N LYS A 105 -9.10 11.03 -2.09
CA LYS A 105 -7.73 11.56 -1.94
C LYS A 105 -7.07 11.08 -0.65
N TYR A 106 -7.81 11.10 0.46
CA TYR A 106 -7.30 10.66 1.76
C TYR A 106 -7.00 9.16 1.77
N GLN A 107 -7.93 8.32 1.28
CA GLN A 107 -7.72 6.87 1.19
C GLN A 107 -6.53 6.54 0.28
N ARG A 108 -6.39 7.24 -0.84
CA ARG A 108 -5.24 7.09 -1.74
C ARG A 108 -3.93 7.48 -1.06
N SER A 109 -3.90 8.61 -0.37
CA SER A 109 -2.71 9.07 0.37
C SER A 109 -2.29 8.09 1.47
N LEU A 110 -3.25 7.51 2.20
CA LEU A 110 -2.97 6.45 3.17
C LEU A 110 -2.36 5.22 2.49
N ALA A 111 -2.94 4.76 1.38
CA ALA A 111 -2.43 3.63 0.63
C ALA A 111 -1.02 3.88 0.08
N GLU A 112 -0.76 5.08 -0.46
CA GLU A 112 0.58 5.48 -0.92
C GLU A 112 1.59 5.48 0.22
N THR A 113 1.22 6.00 1.40
CA THR A 113 2.08 6.01 2.58
C THR A 113 2.42 4.60 3.03
N GLU A 114 1.43 3.70 3.07
CA GLU A 114 1.63 2.31 3.44
C GLU A 114 2.53 1.58 2.41
N ASN A 115 2.30 1.80 1.11
CA ASN A 115 3.14 1.26 0.05
C ASN A 115 4.59 1.73 0.15
N VAL A 116 4.82 3.03 0.40
CA VAL A 116 6.17 3.58 0.62
C VAL A 116 6.80 2.98 1.85
N ARG A 117 6.04 2.80 2.94
CA ARG A 117 6.52 2.17 4.17
C ARG A 117 6.97 0.73 3.93
N HIS A 118 6.14 -0.08 3.28
CA HIS A 118 6.46 -1.47 2.93
C HIS A 118 7.67 -1.57 2.00
N ARG A 119 7.74 -0.68 1.00
CA ARG A 119 8.90 -0.59 0.11
C ARG A 119 10.17 -0.21 0.87
N GLY A 120 10.07 0.74 1.79
CA GLY A 120 11.16 1.17 2.65
C GLY A 120 11.73 0.02 3.49
N PHE A 121 10.87 -0.79 4.11
CA PHE A 121 11.33 -1.97 4.86
C PHE A 121 12.09 -2.95 3.97
N LYS A 122 11.54 -3.28 2.80
CA LYS A 122 12.20 -4.18 1.85
C LYS A 122 13.58 -3.64 1.41
N LEU A 123 13.66 -2.36 1.08
CA LEU A 123 14.93 -1.73 0.69
C LEU A 123 15.96 -1.72 1.83
N VAL A 124 15.52 -1.55 3.09
CA VAL A 124 16.41 -1.62 4.25
C VAL A 124 16.92 -3.04 4.48
N GLU A 125 16.07 -4.04 4.31
CA GLU A 125 16.48 -5.45 4.40
C GLU A 125 17.46 -5.82 3.29
N GLU A 126 17.15 -5.45 2.05
CA GLU A 126 18.05 -5.64 0.90
C GLU A 126 19.38 -4.92 1.10
N ALA A 127 19.37 -3.66 1.54
CA ALA A 127 20.57 -2.88 1.79
C ALA A 127 21.48 -3.52 2.86
N LYS A 128 20.92 -4.15 3.90
CA LYS A 128 21.71 -4.87 4.91
C LYS A 128 22.46 -6.05 4.29
N VAL A 129 21.81 -6.80 3.40
CA VAL A 129 22.44 -7.93 2.71
C VAL A 129 23.51 -7.42 1.76
N PHE A 130 23.19 -6.43 0.92
CA PHE A 130 24.13 -5.85 -0.05
C PHE A 130 25.34 -5.18 0.61
N ALA A 131 25.18 -4.55 1.78
CA ALA A 131 26.27 -3.88 2.50
C ALA A 131 27.36 -4.86 2.96
N ILE A 132 27.00 -6.09 3.32
CA ILE A 132 27.96 -7.11 3.79
C ILE A 132 28.60 -7.85 2.60
N GLN A 133 27.95 -7.86 1.43
CA GLN A 133 28.45 -8.58 0.25
C GLN A 133 29.85 -8.13 -0.20
N SER A 134 30.15 -6.83 -0.22
CA SER A 134 31.49 -6.36 -0.62
C SER A 134 32.56 -6.84 0.34
N PHE A 135 32.31 -6.71 1.65
CA PHE A 135 33.21 -7.21 2.69
C PHE A 135 33.44 -8.71 2.58
N CYS A 136 32.38 -9.48 2.31
CA CYS A 136 32.52 -10.92 2.11
C CYS A 136 33.28 -11.29 0.85
N LYS A 137 33.13 -10.54 -0.25
CA LYS A 137 33.93 -10.72 -1.47
C LYS A 137 35.41 -10.53 -1.20
N ASP A 138 35.78 -9.47 -0.47
CA ASP A 138 37.16 -9.22 -0.10
C ASP A 138 37.73 -10.34 0.80
N LEU A 139 36.88 -10.98 1.61
CA LEU A 139 37.28 -12.10 2.47
C LEU A 139 37.41 -13.44 1.73
N LEU A 140 36.95 -13.55 0.48
CA LEU A 140 37.15 -14.77 -0.32
C LEU A 140 38.63 -14.98 -0.64
N GLU A 141 39.37 -13.91 -0.98
CA GLU A 141 40.81 -13.99 -1.23
C GLU A 141 41.57 -14.57 -0.02
N VAL A 142 41.15 -14.22 1.20
CA VAL A 142 41.73 -14.79 2.43
C VAL A 142 41.41 -16.27 2.58
N ALA A 143 40.20 -16.68 2.21
CA ALA A 143 39.83 -18.10 2.21
C ALA A 143 40.66 -18.89 1.19
N ASP A 144 40.86 -18.35 -0.01
CA ASP A 144 41.65 -18.99 -1.06
C ASP A 144 43.12 -19.13 -0.66
N VAL A 145 43.71 -18.10 -0.03
CA VAL A 145 45.08 -18.18 0.50
C VAL A 145 45.20 -19.23 1.61
N LEU A 146 44.16 -19.39 2.45
CA LEU A 146 44.14 -20.46 3.45
C LEU A 146 44.04 -21.85 2.81
N ASP A 147 43.30 -22.00 1.71
CA ASP A 147 43.22 -23.26 0.94
C ASP A 147 44.60 -23.62 0.38
N ILE A 148 45.29 -22.66 -0.25
CA ILE A 148 46.67 -22.83 -0.73
C ILE A 148 47.60 -23.21 0.43
N ALA A 149 47.46 -22.57 1.59
CA ALA A 149 48.30 -22.88 2.74
C ALA A 149 48.08 -24.31 3.26
N VAL A 150 46.83 -24.79 3.30
CA VAL A 150 46.50 -26.17 3.70
C VAL A 150 47.03 -27.18 2.69
N ASP A 151 46.90 -26.89 1.39
CA ASP A 151 47.32 -27.78 0.30
C ASP A 151 48.84 -27.77 0.05
N SER A 152 49.54 -26.73 0.51
CA SER A 152 50.99 -26.62 0.39
C SER A 152 51.75 -27.75 1.11
N VAL A 153 51.15 -28.32 2.16
CA VAL A 153 51.73 -29.43 2.92
C VAL A 153 51.13 -30.74 2.44
N LYS A 154 51.92 -31.53 1.69
CA LYS A 154 51.46 -32.82 1.17
C LYS A 154 51.22 -33.82 2.31
N PRO A 155 50.24 -34.73 2.17
CA PRO A 155 49.94 -35.72 3.21
C PRO A 155 51.13 -36.65 3.51
N GLU A 156 52.03 -36.87 2.55
CA GLU A 156 53.27 -37.62 2.73
C GLU A 156 54.28 -36.90 3.63
N GLN A 157 54.35 -35.57 3.50
CA GLN A 157 55.22 -34.73 4.32
C GLN A 157 54.69 -34.63 5.75
N LEU A 158 53.37 -34.55 5.93
CA LEU A 158 52.73 -34.59 7.25
C LEU A 158 53.01 -35.89 8.03
N LYS A 159 53.08 -37.04 7.35
CA LYS A 159 53.41 -38.32 7.98
C LYS A 159 54.87 -38.43 8.44
N ALA A 160 55.76 -37.69 7.79
CA ALA A 160 57.18 -37.64 8.10
C ALA A 160 57.57 -36.39 8.91
N ALA A 161 56.61 -35.51 9.22
CA ALA A 161 56.86 -34.22 9.84
C ALA A 161 56.97 -34.32 11.37
N ASP A 162 57.72 -33.38 11.94
CA ASP A 162 57.76 -33.18 13.39
C ASP A 162 56.39 -32.76 13.93
N LYS A 163 56.12 -33.12 15.18
CA LYS A 163 54.84 -32.87 15.86
C LYS A 163 54.39 -31.39 15.77
N THR A 164 55.33 -30.46 15.86
CA THR A 164 55.09 -29.02 15.74
C THR A 164 54.50 -28.61 14.39
N LEU A 165 54.96 -29.20 13.28
CA LEU A 165 54.42 -28.92 11.94
C LEU A 165 53.03 -29.53 11.76
N SER A 166 52.80 -30.72 12.29
CA SER A 166 51.47 -31.35 12.31
C SER A 166 50.46 -30.51 13.10
N ASP A 167 50.84 -30.05 14.31
CA ASP A 167 49.99 -29.23 15.16
C ASP A 167 49.68 -27.87 14.49
N LEU A 168 50.66 -27.26 13.81
CA LEU A 168 50.47 -26.02 13.05
C LEU A 168 49.50 -26.21 11.87
N HIS A 169 49.68 -27.25 11.06
CA HIS A 169 48.79 -27.57 9.94
C HIS A 169 47.35 -27.76 10.41
N GLN A 170 47.18 -28.52 11.50
CA GLN A 170 45.86 -28.71 12.12
C GLN A 170 45.24 -27.38 12.59
N GLY A 171 46.03 -26.47 13.17
CA GLY A 171 45.56 -25.13 13.56
C GLY A 171 45.06 -24.30 12.37
N ILE A 172 45.75 -24.38 11.23
CA ILE A 172 45.33 -23.69 9.99
C ILE A 172 44.02 -24.31 9.46
N VAL A 173 43.92 -25.64 9.41
CA VAL A 173 42.69 -26.35 9.01
C VAL A 173 41.50 -25.99 9.90
N MET A 174 41.71 -25.88 11.22
CA MET A 174 40.68 -25.45 12.16
C MET A 174 40.22 -24.01 11.88
N THR A 175 41.16 -23.10 11.63
CA THR A 175 40.87 -21.69 11.31
C THR A 175 40.05 -21.57 10.03
N ARG A 176 40.45 -22.28 8.97
CA ARG A 176 39.69 -22.40 7.71
C ARG A 176 38.27 -22.90 7.96
N THR A 177 38.12 -23.94 8.79
CA THR A 177 36.80 -24.51 9.12
C THR A 177 35.91 -23.50 9.85
N VAL A 178 36.46 -22.70 10.77
CA VAL A 178 35.71 -21.65 11.47
C VAL A 178 35.31 -20.53 10.51
N LEU A 179 36.18 -20.17 9.56
CA LEU A 179 35.89 -19.18 8.53
C LEU A 179 34.70 -19.63 7.65
N LEU A 180 34.75 -20.85 7.12
CA LEU A 180 33.66 -21.43 6.31
C LEU A 180 32.34 -21.54 7.08
N LYS A 181 32.39 -21.92 8.37
CA LYS A 181 31.20 -21.91 9.24
C LYS A 181 30.63 -20.51 9.43
N THR A 182 31.48 -19.49 9.46
CA THR A 182 31.06 -18.09 9.60
C THR A 182 30.39 -17.61 8.31
N PHE A 183 30.96 -17.93 7.15
CA PHE A 183 30.31 -17.69 5.85
C PHE A 183 28.92 -18.33 5.76
N ALA A 184 28.80 -19.60 6.16
CA ALA A 184 27.51 -20.29 6.14
C ALA A 184 26.43 -19.61 7.00
N LYS A 185 26.80 -19.03 8.16
CA LYS A 185 25.88 -18.27 9.02
C LYS A 185 25.35 -17.00 8.34
N HIS A 186 26.14 -16.40 7.46
CA HIS A 186 25.77 -15.21 6.70
C HIS A 186 25.21 -15.54 5.30
N GLY A 187 24.86 -16.82 5.05
CA GLY A 187 24.22 -17.26 3.80
C GLY A 187 25.19 -17.49 2.64
N LEU A 188 26.50 -17.50 2.90
CA LEU A 188 27.52 -17.79 1.90
C LEU A 188 27.89 -19.28 1.97
N VAL A 189 27.62 -19.99 0.89
CA VAL A 189 27.89 -21.43 0.77
C VAL A 189 28.84 -21.64 -0.38
N PRO A 190 29.94 -22.40 -0.19
CA PRO A 190 30.83 -22.75 -1.29
C PRO A 190 30.09 -23.61 -2.30
N VAL A 191 30.18 -23.24 -3.58
CA VAL A 191 29.60 -23.99 -4.70
C VAL A 191 30.72 -24.83 -5.30
N ASN A 192 30.58 -26.16 -5.25
CA ASN A 192 31.54 -27.09 -5.86
C ASN A 192 30.82 -27.98 -6.88
N PRO A 193 30.59 -27.50 -8.11
CA PRO A 193 29.68 -28.12 -9.06
C PRO A 193 30.35 -29.22 -9.91
N MET A 194 31.34 -29.93 -9.36
CA MET A 194 32.07 -31.00 -10.05
C MET A 194 31.11 -32.08 -10.57
N GLY A 195 31.10 -32.29 -11.88
CA GLY A 195 30.23 -33.27 -12.54
C GLY A 195 28.79 -32.80 -12.78
N GLU A 196 28.42 -31.58 -12.39
CA GLU A 196 27.11 -31.00 -12.68
C GLU A 196 27.04 -30.40 -14.08
N LYS A 197 25.81 -30.17 -14.57
CA LYS A 197 25.59 -29.48 -15.85
C LYS A 197 26.03 -28.03 -15.72
N PHE A 198 26.77 -27.52 -16.71
CA PHE A 198 27.18 -26.12 -16.73
C PHE A 198 25.96 -25.18 -16.81
N ASP A 199 25.98 -24.10 -16.03
CA ASP A 199 24.96 -23.05 -15.96
C ASP A 199 25.67 -21.69 -15.97
N PRO A 200 25.49 -20.87 -17.03
CA PRO A 200 26.15 -19.57 -17.16
C PRO A 200 25.82 -18.56 -16.05
N ASN A 201 24.72 -18.75 -15.31
CA ASN A 201 24.34 -17.81 -14.25
C ASN A 201 25.18 -17.98 -12.97
N VAL A 202 25.77 -19.15 -12.78
CA VAL A 202 26.49 -19.53 -11.55
C VAL A 202 27.91 -20.00 -11.81
N HIS A 203 28.28 -20.32 -13.06
CA HIS A 203 29.58 -20.87 -13.41
C HIS A 203 30.28 -20.03 -14.48
N GLU A 204 31.59 -19.82 -14.29
CA GLU A 204 32.47 -19.21 -15.28
C GLU A 204 33.32 -20.29 -15.97
N ALA A 205 33.22 -20.38 -17.30
CA ALA A 205 33.96 -21.37 -18.09
C ALA A 205 35.34 -20.83 -18.48
N VAL A 206 36.39 -21.28 -17.78
CA VAL A 206 37.77 -20.81 -18.01
C VAL A 206 38.48 -21.58 -19.14
N PHE A 207 38.24 -22.89 -19.27
CA PHE A 207 38.87 -23.72 -20.30
C PHE A 207 38.00 -24.93 -20.66
N GLN A 208 38.27 -25.52 -21.83
CA GLN A 208 37.61 -26.74 -22.31
C GLN A 208 38.58 -27.91 -22.24
N VAL A 209 38.12 -29.05 -21.72
CA VAL A 209 38.90 -30.29 -21.69
C VAL A 209 38.45 -31.16 -22.87
N PRO A 210 39.35 -31.56 -23.79
CA PRO A 210 38.99 -32.46 -24.87
C PRO A 210 38.51 -33.81 -24.30
N ALA A 211 37.46 -34.37 -24.90
CA ALA A 211 36.94 -35.67 -24.51
C ALA A 211 37.96 -36.77 -24.87
N GLY A 212 38.87 -37.06 -23.95
CA GLY A 212 39.79 -38.19 -24.03
C GLY A 212 39.16 -39.50 -23.54
N PRO A 213 39.79 -40.65 -23.80
CA PRO A 213 39.29 -41.96 -23.39
C PRO A 213 39.10 -42.13 -21.87
N ASP A 214 39.77 -41.30 -21.05
CA ASP A 214 39.68 -41.32 -19.58
C ASP A 214 38.66 -40.33 -18.98
N VAL A 215 37.97 -39.55 -19.81
CA VAL A 215 37.04 -38.51 -19.34
C VAL A 215 35.62 -39.09 -19.19
N LYS A 216 35.22 -39.36 -17.94
CA LYS A 216 33.90 -39.96 -17.60
C LYS A 216 32.71 -38.99 -17.59
N ALA A 217 32.91 -37.68 -17.78
CA ALA A 217 31.80 -36.73 -17.76
C ALA A 217 31.19 -36.50 -19.14
N LYS A 218 29.90 -36.21 -19.14
CA LYS A 218 29.14 -35.92 -20.36
C LYS A 218 29.53 -34.53 -20.91
N PRO A 219 29.49 -34.31 -22.24
CA PRO A 219 29.68 -32.99 -22.82
C PRO A 219 28.78 -31.93 -22.16
N GLY A 220 29.30 -30.74 -21.90
CA GLY A 220 28.58 -29.65 -21.24
C GLY A 220 28.45 -29.79 -19.71
N HIS A 221 29.22 -30.69 -19.08
CA HIS A 221 29.32 -30.80 -17.63
C HIS A 221 30.67 -30.27 -17.13
N ILE A 222 30.70 -29.87 -15.87
CA ILE A 222 31.87 -29.27 -15.23
C ILE A 222 32.86 -30.37 -14.87
N MET A 223 34.08 -30.25 -15.40
CA MET A 223 35.14 -31.25 -15.26
C MET A 223 36.09 -30.97 -14.12
N HIS A 224 36.38 -29.70 -13.89
CA HIS A 224 37.32 -29.23 -12.89
C HIS A 224 36.84 -27.87 -12.40
N VAL A 225 36.88 -27.67 -11.08
CA VAL A 225 36.62 -26.38 -10.44
C VAL A 225 37.98 -25.81 -10.07
N ILE A 226 38.29 -24.62 -10.58
CA ILE A 226 39.46 -23.86 -10.15
C ILE A 226 38.97 -22.90 -9.07
N ASN A 227 39.60 -22.97 -7.90
CA ASN A 227 39.49 -21.96 -6.85
C ASN A 227 40.76 -21.11 -6.90
#